data_AF-A0A225WU66-F1
#
_entry.id   AF-A0A225WU66-F1
#
_cell.length_a   1.000
_cell.length_b   1.000
_cell.length_c   1.000
_cell.angle_alpha   90.00
_cell.angle_beta   90.00
_cell.angle_gamma   90.00
#
_symmetry.space_group_name_H-M   'P 1'
#
loop_
_entity.id
_entity.type
_entity.pdbx_description
1 polymer ?
#
loop_
_entity_poly.entity_id
_entity_poly.type
_entity_poly.pdbx_seq_one_letter_code
_entity_poly.pdbx_strand_id
1 'polypeptide(L)'
;MEERSVWKWAKVRYWLETEKSDEHVLKALKLNGKNEAAMKLEHNYKYYEYFAKKSLDYRLNGWLRSKTTTWDAWKKLLLQNKVTERGQLKDIADTSEFSIYVRYVNEYDNYMHTTLINSYSIPHLPIPRGASDAELYARVKIMAIAQREDAFAKVMLGLTDTVKRRRVTLKGNALMQHEDYKWYQLFGELKAAEAAATHT
;
A
#
# COMPACT_ATOMS: atom_id res chain seq x y z
N MET A 1 4.77 21.22 34.74
CA MET A 1 4.63 21.47 33.28
C MET A 1 4.85 20.19 32.44
N GLU A 2 5.61 19.20 32.91
CA GLU A 2 5.88 17.95 32.18
C GLU A 2 4.66 17.04 31.94
N GLU A 3 3.79 16.86 32.94
CA GLU A 3 2.61 15.99 32.84
C GLU A 3 1.73 16.33 31.63
N ARG A 4 1.41 17.63 31.44
CA ARG A 4 0.61 18.09 30.30
C ARG A 4 1.28 17.83 28.95
N SER A 5 2.61 17.77 28.88
CA SER A 5 3.35 17.48 27.65
C SER A 5 3.32 16.00 27.31
N VAL A 6 3.52 15.12 28.31
CA VAL A 6 3.43 13.66 28.15
C VAL A 6 2.03 13.26 27.67
N TRP A 7 0.98 13.82 28.28
CA TRP A 7 -0.40 13.58 27.86
C TRP A 7 -0.66 14.02 26.41
N LYS A 8 -0.10 15.15 25.95
CA LYS A 8 -0.24 15.58 24.56
C LYS A 8 0.45 14.63 23.58
N TRP A 9 1.65 14.15 23.91
CA TRP A 9 2.34 13.15 23.08
C TRP A 9 1.60 11.81 23.02
N ALA A 10 1.04 11.35 24.15
CA ALA A 10 0.17 10.18 24.17
C ALA A 10 -1.06 10.37 23.27
N LYS A 11 -1.65 11.57 23.29
CA LYS A 11 -2.79 11.91 22.43
C LYS A 11 -2.42 11.95 20.94
N VAL A 12 -1.25 12.50 20.59
CA VAL A 12 -0.72 12.48 19.21
C VAL A 12 -0.52 11.06 18.73
N ARG A 13 0.07 10.19 19.56
CA ARG A 13 0.23 8.78 19.23
C ARG A 13 -1.12 8.09 18.98
N TYR A 14 -2.11 8.33 19.85
CA TYR A 14 -3.46 7.83 19.66
C TYR A 14 -4.08 8.33 18.34
N TRP A 15 -3.89 9.61 17.98
CA TRP A 15 -4.39 10.14 16.71
C TRP A 15 -3.72 9.49 15.49
N LEU A 16 -2.43 9.21 15.56
CA LEU A 16 -1.69 8.48 14.52
C LEU A 16 -2.19 7.04 14.39
N GLU A 17 -2.35 6.32 15.51
CA GLU A 17 -2.80 4.91 15.53
C GLU A 17 -4.27 4.75 15.09
N THR A 18 -5.09 5.80 15.24
CA THR A 18 -6.51 5.81 14.84
C THR A 18 -6.79 6.58 13.56
N GLU A 19 -5.75 6.93 12.78
CA GLU A 19 -5.84 7.60 11.48
C GLU A 19 -6.75 8.86 11.51
N LYS A 20 -6.62 9.71 12.54
CA LYS A 20 -7.42 10.95 12.61
C LYS A 20 -7.07 11.90 11.45
N SER A 21 -8.02 12.73 11.03
CA SER A 21 -7.80 13.73 9.99
C SER A 21 -7.01 14.95 10.50
N ASP A 22 -6.34 15.66 9.59
CA ASP A 22 -5.73 16.95 9.88
C ASP A 22 -6.73 17.92 10.53
N GLU A 23 -7.95 18.00 9.99
CA GLU A 23 -9.01 18.85 10.54
C GLU A 23 -9.29 18.53 12.02
N HIS A 24 -9.42 17.24 12.36
CA HIS A 24 -9.65 16.81 13.74
C HIS A 24 -8.49 17.24 14.65
N VAL A 25 -7.25 17.01 14.22
CA VAL A 25 -6.05 17.28 15.02
C VAL A 25 -5.84 18.80 15.17
N LEU A 26 -5.99 19.57 14.10
CA LEU A 26 -5.91 21.03 14.12
C LEU A 26 -6.96 21.63 15.08
N LYS A 27 -8.20 21.17 15.01
CA LYS A 27 -9.26 21.58 15.95
C LYS A 27 -8.91 21.21 17.39
N ALA A 28 -8.43 19.99 17.63
CA ALA A 28 -8.08 19.52 18.96
C ALA A 28 -6.87 20.27 19.56
N LEU A 29 -5.97 20.79 18.72
CA LEU A 29 -4.82 21.60 19.12
C LEU A 29 -5.11 23.11 19.13
N LYS A 30 -6.34 23.52 18.80
CA LYS A 30 -6.76 24.92 18.65
C LYS A 30 -5.96 25.70 17.61
N LEU A 31 -5.57 25.01 16.54
CA LEU A 31 -4.85 25.56 15.40
C LEU A 31 -5.78 25.81 14.19
N ASN A 32 -7.03 25.34 14.25
CA ASN A 32 -8.01 25.53 13.19
C ASN A 32 -8.27 27.02 12.89
N GLY A 33 -8.44 27.37 11.61
CA GLY A 33 -8.70 28.74 11.17
C GLY A 33 -7.48 29.67 11.14
N LYS A 34 -6.29 29.17 11.53
CA LYS A 34 -5.02 29.89 11.40
C LYS A 34 -4.33 29.49 10.10
N ASN A 35 -3.65 30.43 9.45
CA ASN A 35 -2.72 30.10 8.38
C ASN A 35 -1.43 29.48 8.94
N GLU A 36 -0.60 28.90 8.07
CA GLU A 36 0.60 28.17 8.50
C GLU A 36 1.58 29.02 9.30
N ALA A 37 1.80 30.28 8.90
CA ALA A 37 2.68 31.20 9.61
C ALA A 37 2.18 31.47 11.05
N ALA A 38 0.87 31.72 11.21
CA ALA A 38 0.26 31.92 12.52
C ALA A 38 0.23 30.63 13.35
N MET A 39 0.06 29.47 12.73
CA MET A 39 0.15 28.17 13.41
C MET A 39 1.55 27.96 13.99
N LYS A 40 2.62 28.22 13.23
CA LYS A 40 4.01 28.01 13.67
C LYS A 40 4.41 28.79 14.92
N LEU A 41 3.73 29.90 15.22
CA LEU A 41 3.95 30.69 16.43
C LEU A 41 3.30 30.07 17.69
N GLU A 42 2.40 29.10 17.53
CA GLU A 42 1.70 28.46 18.65
C GLU A 42 2.52 27.33 19.27
N HIS A 43 2.60 27.31 20.59
CA HIS A 43 3.30 26.26 21.34
C HIS A 43 2.78 24.82 21.08
N ASN A 44 1.55 24.69 20.57
CA ASN A 44 0.94 23.41 20.21
C ASN A 44 1.31 22.92 18.80
N TYR A 45 1.88 23.78 17.95
CA TYR A 45 2.18 23.45 16.56
C TYR A 45 3.12 22.27 16.42
N LYS A 46 4.13 22.15 17.29
CA LYS A 46 5.06 21.00 17.31
C LYS A 46 4.37 19.63 17.36
N TYR A 47 3.19 19.54 17.98
CA TYR A 47 2.42 18.30 18.03
C TYR A 47 1.71 18.02 16.70
N TYR A 48 1.18 19.06 16.05
CA TYR A 48 0.60 18.95 14.71
C TYR A 48 1.67 18.63 13.67
N GLU A 49 2.82 19.31 13.71
CA GLU A 49 3.94 19.06 12.80
C GLU A 49 4.43 17.62 12.88
N TYR A 50 4.62 17.09 14.09
CA TYR A 50 4.96 15.67 14.26
C TYR A 50 3.85 14.75 13.73
N PHE A 51 2.59 15.04 14.04
CA PHE A 51 1.45 14.29 13.55
C PHE A 51 1.43 14.24 12.01
N ALA A 52 1.48 15.40 11.36
CA ALA A 52 1.46 15.52 9.90
C ALA A 52 2.61 14.74 9.26
N LYS A 53 3.83 14.90 9.80
CA LYS A 53 5.03 14.19 9.33
C LYS A 53 4.93 12.67 9.45
N LYS A 54 4.23 12.15 10.47
CA LYS A 54 4.17 10.71 10.78
C LYS A 54 2.89 10.02 10.35
N SER A 55 1.86 10.78 9.99
CA SER A 55 0.52 10.28 9.68
C SER A 55 0.53 9.16 8.65
N LEU A 56 1.19 9.38 7.50
CA LEU A 56 1.25 8.39 6.43
C LEU A 56 2.02 7.13 6.85
N ASP A 57 3.20 7.28 7.46
CA ASP A 57 3.99 6.13 7.91
C ASP A 57 3.22 5.27 8.91
N TYR A 58 2.54 5.89 9.88
CA TYR A 58 1.73 5.16 10.87
C TYR A 58 0.54 4.46 10.24
N ARG A 59 -0.12 5.11 9.28
CA ARG A 59 -1.23 4.53 8.51
C ARG A 59 -0.80 3.28 7.75
N LEU A 60 0.27 3.37 6.97
CA LEU A 60 0.77 2.25 6.17
C LEU A 60 1.25 1.09 7.06
N ASN A 61 2.01 1.40 8.12
CA ASN A 61 2.44 0.39 9.09
C ASN A 61 1.26 -0.26 9.83
N GLY A 62 0.23 0.52 10.15
CA GLY A 62 -1.02 0.02 10.71
C GLY A 62 -1.69 -0.98 9.77
N TRP A 63 -1.82 -0.64 8.49
CA TRP A 63 -2.39 -1.52 7.48
C TRP A 63 -1.60 -2.83 7.33
N LEU A 64 -0.26 -2.78 7.31
CA LEU A 64 0.59 -3.97 7.28
C LEU A 64 0.39 -4.85 8.51
N ARG A 65 0.41 -4.27 9.72
CA ARG A 65 0.22 -5.00 10.99
C ARG A 65 -1.15 -5.66 11.10
N SER A 66 -2.19 -5.00 10.59
CA SER A 66 -3.55 -5.53 10.53
C SER A 66 -3.78 -6.51 9.38
N LYS A 67 -2.74 -6.90 8.62
CA LYS A 67 -2.81 -7.80 7.46
C LYS A 67 -3.81 -7.32 6.40
N THR A 68 -3.89 -6.01 6.22
CA THR A 68 -4.70 -5.39 5.15
C THR A 68 -4.17 -5.87 3.80
N THR A 69 -5.04 -6.33 2.92
CA THR A 69 -4.62 -6.73 1.57
C THR A 69 -4.50 -5.49 0.67
N THR A 70 -3.85 -5.59 -0.50
CA THR A 70 -3.82 -4.43 -1.42
C THR A 70 -5.21 -4.08 -1.92
N TRP A 71 -6.10 -5.06 -2.11
CA TRP A 71 -7.51 -4.80 -2.40
C TRP A 71 -8.22 -4.05 -1.27
N ASP A 72 -7.95 -4.38 -0.01
CA ASP A 72 -8.53 -3.65 1.12
C ASP A 72 -7.99 -2.22 1.22
N ALA A 73 -6.71 -2.01 0.94
CA ALA A 73 -6.12 -0.67 0.86
C ALA A 73 -6.74 0.14 -0.29
N TRP A 74 -6.91 -0.46 -1.47
CA TRP A 74 -7.63 0.14 -2.60
C TRP A 74 -9.02 0.61 -2.19
N LYS A 75 -9.77 -0.24 -1.46
CA LYS A 75 -11.09 0.09 -0.91
C LYS A 75 -11.08 1.21 0.13
N LYS A 76 -10.12 1.18 1.05
CA LYS A 76 -9.91 2.21 2.09
C LYS A 76 -9.59 3.58 1.48
N LEU A 77 -8.99 3.60 0.31
CA LEU A 77 -8.66 4.79 -0.46
C LEU A 77 -9.79 5.21 -1.43
N LEU A 78 -10.92 4.49 -1.41
CA LEU A 78 -12.10 4.74 -2.25
C LEU A 78 -11.79 4.71 -3.76
N LEU A 79 -10.69 4.07 -4.17
CA LEU A 79 -10.27 4.02 -5.57
C LEU A 79 -11.23 3.18 -6.44
N GLN A 80 -11.91 2.21 -5.86
CA GLN A 80 -12.97 1.42 -6.51
C GLN A 80 -14.18 2.26 -6.92
N ASN A 81 -14.40 3.41 -6.28
CA ASN A 81 -15.46 4.34 -6.65
C ASN A 81 -15.03 5.30 -7.77
N LYS A 82 -13.72 5.42 -8.02
CA LYS A 82 -13.13 6.30 -9.02
C LYS A 82 -12.74 5.56 -10.30
N VAL A 83 -12.39 4.28 -10.19
CA VAL A 83 -11.88 3.44 -11.28
C VAL A 83 -12.58 2.09 -11.24
N THR A 84 -13.38 1.82 -12.26
CA THR A 84 -14.04 0.53 -12.48
C THR A 84 -13.31 -0.31 -13.53
N GLU A 85 -12.61 0.34 -14.46
CA GLU A 85 -11.92 -0.29 -15.58
C GLU A 85 -10.42 0.04 -15.61
N ARG A 86 -9.59 -0.87 -16.13
CA ARG A 86 -8.13 -0.68 -16.20
C ARG A 86 -7.74 0.59 -16.95
N GLY A 87 -8.48 0.95 -18.00
CA GLY A 87 -8.22 2.12 -18.85
C GLY A 87 -8.33 3.46 -18.12
N GLN A 88 -9.03 3.50 -16.98
CA GLN A 88 -9.24 4.70 -16.17
C GLN A 88 -8.12 4.95 -15.15
N LEU A 89 -7.11 4.07 -15.06
CA LEU A 89 -6.00 4.26 -14.12
C LEU A 89 -5.21 5.55 -14.39
N LYS A 90 -5.16 5.99 -15.64
CA LYS A 90 -4.55 7.28 -16.01
C LYS A 90 -5.27 8.47 -15.36
N ASP A 91 -6.57 8.35 -15.08
CA ASP A 91 -7.38 9.42 -14.51
C ASP A 91 -7.10 9.63 -13.01
N ILE A 92 -6.48 8.64 -12.36
CA ILE A 92 -6.08 8.72 -10.94
C ILE A 92 -4.57 8.78 -10.75
N ALA A 93 -3.77 8.75 -11.82
CA ALA A 93 -2.31 8.61 -11.74
C ALA A 93 -1.65 9.69 -10.87
N ASP A 94 -2.15 10.93 -10.96
CA ASP A 94 -1.62 12.09 -10.23
C ASP A 94 -2.34 12.36 -8.90
N THR A 95 -3.23 11.47 -8.47
CA THR A 95 -3.98 11.65 -7.21
C THR A 95 -3.15 11.20 -6.01
N SER A 96 -3.35 11.87 -4.88
CA SER A 96 -2.69 11.50 -3.63
C SER A 96 -3.09 10.11 -3.16
N GLU A 97 -4.35 9.70 -3.37
CA GLU A 97 -4.82 8.37 -2.99
C GLU A 97 -4.13 7.26 -3.79
N PHE A 98 -3.94 7.46 -5.09
CA PHE A 98 -3.22 6.48 -5.90
C PHE A 98 -1.72 6.43 -5.53
N SER A 99 -1.08 7.56 -5.24
CA SER A 99 0.29 7.58 -4.74
C SER A 99 0.44 6.82 -3.40
N ILE A 100 -0.51 7.02 -2.47
CA ILE A 100 -0.55 6.26 -1.21
C ILE A 100 -0.73 4.76 -1.48
N TYR A 101 -1.59 4.39 -2.43
CA TYR A 101 -1.76 2.99 -2.84
C TYR A 101 -0.45 2.40 -3.39
N VAL A 102 0.21 3.09 -4.33
CA VAL A 102 1.50 2.65 -4.92
C VAL A 102 2.55 2.43 -3.84
N ARG A 103 2.66 3.37 -2.89
CA ARG A 103 3.58 3.24 -1.76
C ARG A 103 3.22 2.01 -0.90
N TYR A 104 1.94 1.83 -0.59
CA TYR A 104 1.48 0.69 0.20
C TYR A 104 1.77 -0.66 -0.46
N VAL A 105 1.49 -0.80 -1.76
CA VAL A 105 1.78 -2.04 -2.52
C VAL A 105 3.26 -2.38 -2.42
N ASN A 106 4.15 -1.39 -2.56
CA ASN A 106 5.59 -1.61 -2.44
C ASN A 106 6.03 -2.03 -1.03
N GLU A 107 5.51 -1.37 0.01
CA GLU A 107 5.80 -1.75 1.40
C GLU A 107 5.26 -3.15 1.74
N TYR A 108 4.07 -3.48 1.24
CA TYR A 108 3.44 -4.79 1.38
C TYR A 108 4.26 -5.88 0.68
N ASP A 109 4.69 -5.65 -0.57
CA ASP A 109 5.51 -6.61 -1.31
C ASP A 109 6.86 -6.82 -0.63
N ASN A 110 7.51 -5.75 -0.14
CA ASN A 110 8.75 -5.87 0.63
C ASN A 110 8.54 -6.72 1.90
N TYR A 111 7.45 -6.47 2.63
CA TYR A 111 7.11 -7.25 3.83
C TYR A 111 6.85 -8.73 3.51
N MET A 112 6.14 -9.03 2.42
CA MET A 112 5.90 -10.40 1.95
C MET A 112 7.20 -11.08 1.52
N HIS A 113 8.08 -10.36 0.83
CA HIS A 113 9.38 -10.86 0.40
C HIS A 113 10.25 -11.26 1.60
N THR A 114 10.36 -10.40 2.60
CA THR A 114 11.06 -10.72 3.86
C THR A 114 10.44 -11.92 4.58
N THR A 115 9.11 -12.02 4.58
CA THR A 115 8.39 -13.16 5.18
C THR A 115 8.73 -14.48 4.47
N LEU A 116 8.81 -14.46 3.13
CA LEU A 116 9.16 -15.61 2.30
C LEU A 116 10.61 -16.07 2.50
N ILE A 117 11.56 -15.13 2.51
CA ILE A 117 12.99 -15.44 2.76
C ILE A 117 13.17 -16.08 4.14
N ASN A 118 12.45 -15.58 5.16
CA ASN A 118 12.47 -16.13 6.50
C ASN A 118 11.70 -17.46 6.63
N SER A 119 11.31 -18.08 5.51
CA SER A 119 10.65 -19.39 5.47
C SER A 119 9.35 -19.46 6.27
N TYR A 120 8.69 -18.33 6.49
CA TYR A 120 7.34 -18.28 7.05
C TYR A 120 6.30 -18.53 5.94
N SER A 121 5.15 -19.08 6.32
CA SER A 121 4.02 -19.22 5.40
C SER A 121 3.40 -17.85 5.14
N ILE A 122 3.00 -17.56 3.90
CA ILE A 122 2.29 -16.31 3.60
C ILE A 122 0.98 -16.31 4.40
N PRO A 123 0.75 -15.29 5.25
CA PRO A 123 -0.33 -15.31 6.23
C PRO A 123 -1.75 -15.26 5.63
N HIS A 124 -1.89 -14.94 4.33
CA HIS A 124 -3.16 -14.80 3.63
C HIS A 124 -3.00 -15.02 2.11
N LEU A 125 -4.12 -15.07 1.38
CA LEU A 125 -4.13 -15.20 -0.08
C LEU A 125 -3.52 -13.94 -0.71
N PRO A 126 -2.47 -14.08 -1.55
CA PRO A 126 -1.83 -12.94 -2.20
C PRO A 126 -2.76 -12.15 -3.13
N ILE A 127 -3.65 -12.85 -3.83
CA ILE A 127 -4.79 -12.28 -4.56
C ILE A 127 -6.06 -12.54 -3.74
N PRO A 128 -6.69 -11.51 -3.15
CA PRO A 128 -7.98 -11.64 -2.51
C PRO A 128 -9.05 -12.04 -3.53
N ARG A 129 -9.89 -13.02 -3.19
CA ARG A 129 -11.06 -13.36 -4.02
C ARG A 129 -11.95 -12.12 -4.15
N GLY A 130 -12.23 -11.68 -5.37
CA GLY A 130 -13.05 -10.50 -5.65
C GLY A 130 -12.29 -9.17 -5.75
N ALA A 131 -10.95 -9.19 -5.85
CA ALA A 131 -10.21 -8.01 -6.27
C ALA A 131 -10.66 -7.59 -7.68
N SER A 132 -10.82 -6.28 -7.91
CA SER A 132 -11.26 -5.80 -9.21
C SER A 132 -10.18 -5.95 -10.26
N ASP A 133 -10.61 -6.09 -11.51
CA ASP A 133 -9.73 -6.14 -12.67
C ASP A 133 -8.79 -4.92 -12.76
N ALA A 134 -9.30 -3.74 -12.40
CA ALA A 134 -8.52 -2.50 -12.33
C ALA A 134 -7.46 -2.52 -11.22
N GLU A 135 -7.79 -3.01 -10.02
CA GLU A 135 -6.81 -3.08 -8.92
C GLU A 135 -5.71 -4.11 -9.23
N LEU A 136 -6.07 -5.28 -9.75
CA LEU A 136 -5.08 -6.30 -10.12
C LEU A 136 -4.15 -5.81 -11.22
N TYR A 137 -4.66 -5.12 -12.23
CA TYR A 137 -3.81 -4.49 -13.24
C TYR A 137 -2.88 -3.44 -12.62
N ALA A 138 -3.38 -2.57 -11.73
CA ALA A 138 -2.56 -1.58 -11.05
C ALA A 138 -1.45 -2.24 -10.22
N ARG A 139 -1.79 -3.27 -9.44
CA ARG A 139 -0.84 -4.07 -8.66
C ARG A 139 0.25 -4.68 -9.53
N VAL A 140 -0.14 -5.34 -10.63
CA VAL A 140 0.79 -5.95 -11.58
C VAL A 140 1.72 -4.90 -12.21
N LYS A 141 1.17 -3.75 -12.59
CA LYS A 141 1.96 -2.63 -13.13
C LYS A 141 2.96 -2.10 -12.11
N ILE A 142 2.56 -1.92 -10.85
CA ILE A 142 3.46 -1.49 -9.77
C ILE A 142 4.58 -2.51 -9.55
N MET A 143 4.27 -3.81 -9.55
CA MET A 143 5.28 -4.86 -9.44
C MET A 143 6.28 -4.84 -10.61
N ALA A 144 5.80 -4.61 -11.83
CA ALA A 144 6.64 -4.49 -13.02
C ALA A 144 7.56 -3.27 -12.95
N ILE A 145 7.04 -2.09 -12.61
CA ILE A 145 7.82 -0.85 -12.42
C ILE A 145 8.87 -1.05 -11.34
N ALA A 146 8.52 -1.71 -10.23
CA ALA A 146 9.44 -2.01 -9.13
C ALA A 146 10.44 -3.15 -9.45
N GLN A 147 10.43 -3.67 -10.69
CA GLN A 147 11.31 -4.74 -11.17
C GLN A 147 11.35 -5.96 -10.23
N ARG A 148 10.19 -6.34 -9.70
CA ARG A 148 10.09 -7.49 -8.77
C ARG A 148 10.63 -8.77 -9.41
N GLU A 149 11.20 -9.65 -8.60
CA GLU A 149 11.70 -10.92 -9.09
C GLU A 149 10.57 -11.83 -9.59
N ASP A 150 10.82 -12.58 -10.65
CA ASP A 150 9.82 -13.44 -11.29
C ASP A 150 9.27 -14.53 -10.36
N ALA A 151 10.13 -15.12 -9.53
CA ALA A 151 9.72 -16.12 -8.55
C ALA A 151 8.79 -15.51 -7.51
N PHE A 152 9.12 -14.31 -7.01
CA PHE A 152 8.27 -13.56 -6.10
C PHE A 152 6.95 -13.16 -6.76
N ALA A 153 6.98 -12.70 -8.01
CA ALA A 153 5.78 -12.30 -8.73
C ALA A 153 4.78 -13.45 -8.90
N LYS A 154 5.24 -14.65 -9.26
CA LYS A 154 4.39 -15.85 -9.31
C LYS A 154 3.71 -16.14 -7.98
N VAL A 155 4.47 -16.02 -6.89
CA VAL A 155 3.94 -16.21 -5.54
C VAL A 155 2.85 -15.19 -5.23
N MET A 156 3.13 -13.91 -5.50
CA MET A 156 2.21 -12.81 -5.21
C MET A 156 0.97 -12.79 -6.11
N LEU A 157 1.02 -13.46 -7.26
CA LEU A 157 -0.09 -13.65 -8.17
C LEU A 157 -0.83 -14.98 -7.94
N GLY A 158 -0.58 -15.66 -6.82
CA GLY A 158 -1.29 -16.87 -6.45
C GLY A 158 -0.92 -18.11 -7.28
N LEU A 159 0.08 -18.02 -8.17
CA LEU A 159 0.55 -19.10 -9.05
C LEU A 159 1.40 -20.13 -8.30
N THR A 160 0.82 -20.66 -7.24
CA THR A 160 1.47 -21.53 -6.27
C THR A 160 0.63 -22.77 -6.01
N ASP A 161 1.31 -23.85 -5.67
CA ASP A 161 0.69 -25.08 -5.23
C ASP A 161 0.04 -24.86 -3.85
N THR A 162 -1.28 -24.94 -3.82
CA THR A 162 -2.11 -24.73 -2.62
C THR A 162 -1.89 -25.81 -1.57
N VAL A 163 -1.47 -27.01 -1.98
CA VAL A 163 -1.14 -28.14 -1.10
C VAL A 163 0.22 -27.95 -0.45
N LYS A 164 1.16 -27.30 -1.14
CA LYS A 164 2.54 -27.03 -0.64
C LYS A 164 2.67 -25.67 0.05
N ARG A 165 1.64 -25.27 0.81
CA ARG A 165 1.60 -24.04 1.61
C ARG A 165 1.96 -22.76 0.83
N ARG A 166 1.69 -22.72 -0.49
CA ARG A 166 1.96 -21.57 -1.36
C ARG A 166 3.43 -21.13 -1.42
N ARG A 167 4.36 -22.07 -1.16
CA ARG A 167 5.82 -21.83 -1.26
C ARG A 167 6.40 -22.30 -2.58
N VAL A 168 5.73 -23.26 -3.21
CA VAL A 168 6.16 -23.84 -4.48
C VAL A 168 5.33 -23.23 -5.59
N THR A 169 5.98 -22.58 -6.54
CA THR A 169 5.33 -22.03 -7.72
C THR A 169 4.92 -23.15 -8.68
N LEU A 170 3.80 -22.95 -9.37
CA LEU A 170 3.37 -23.85 -10.43
C LEU A 170 4.40 -23.82 -11.57
N LYS A 171 4.55 -24.94 -12.29
CA LYS A 171 5.46 -25.09 -13.43
C LYS A 171 4.77 -25.80 -14.59
N GLY A 172 5.31 -25.62 -15.80
CA GLY A 172 4.81 -26.29 -17.02
C GLY A 172 3.33 -26.04 -17.28
N ASN A 173 2.61 -27.08 -17.70
CA ASN A 173 1.18 -26.99 -18.02
C ASN A 173 0.33 -26.49 -16.86
N ALA A 174 0.62 -26.89 -15.62
CA ALA A 174 -0.14 -26.45 -14.45
C ALA A 174 -0.05 -24.93 -14.22
N LEU A 175 1.08 -24.31 -14.57
CA LEU A 175 1.24 -22.86 -14.53
C LEU A 175 0.43 -22.21 -15.65
N MET A 176 0.57 -22.70 -16.88
CA MET A 176 -0.04 -22.10 -18.07
C MET A 176 -1.57 -22.20 -18.09
N GLN A 177 -2.13 -23.23 -17.46
CA GLN A 177 -3.58 -23.45 -17.38
C GLN A 177 -4.23 -22.76 -16.17
N HIS A 178 -3.45 -22.12 -15.30
CA HIS A 178 -4.00 -21.43 -14.13
C HIS A 178 -4.76 -20.16 -14.54
N GLU A 179 -5.92 -19.90 -13.94
CA GLU A 179 -6.78 -18.74 -14.29
C GLU A 179 -6.07 -17.39 -14.17
N ASP A 180 -5.19 -17.27 -13.18
CA ASP A 180 -4.40 -16.06 -12.91
C ASP A 180 -3.11 -15.97 -13.74
N TYR A 181 -2.80 -16.95 -14.60
CA TYR A 181 -1.57 -16.94 -15.40
C TYR A 181 -1.47 -15.69 -16.30
N LYS A 182 -2.62 -15.21 -16.79
CA LYS A 182 -2.74 -13.95 -17.56
C LYS A 182 -2.10 -12.74 -16.86
N TRP A 183 -2.14 -12.70 -15.53
CA TRP A 183 -1.53 -11.61 -14.76
C TRP A 183 -0.01 -11.69 -14.73
N TYR A 184 0.54 -12.91 -14.75
CA TYR A 184 1.98 -13.11 -14.82
C TYR A 184 2.53 -12.86 -16.22
N GLN A 185 1.76 -13.17 -17.27
CA GLN A 185 2.11 -12.76 -18.64
C GLN A 185 2.18 -11.23 -18.75
N LEU A 186 1.13 -10.54 -18.30
CA LEU A 186 1.09 -9.08 -18.26
C LEU A 186 2.25 -8.49 -17.47
N PHE A 187 2.58 -9.08 -16.32
CA PHE A 187 3.73 -8.65 -15.52
C PHE A 187 5.04 -8.70 -16.33
N GLY A 188 5.29 -9.78 -17.06
CA GLY A 188 6.49 -9.92 -17.91
C GLY A 188 6.54 -8.89 -19.03
N GLU A 189 5.42 -8.66 -19.71
CA GLU A 189 5.30 -7.65 -20.78
C GLU A 189 5.60 -6.23 -20.26
N LEU A 190 4.95 -5.84 -19.15
CA LEU A 190 5.15 -4.52 -18.54
C LEU A 190 6.58 -4.35 -18.02
N LYS A 191 7.13 -5.36 -17.36
CA LYS A 191 8.49 -5.31 -16.81
C LYS A 191 9.54 -5.12 -17.90
N ALA A 192 9.38 -5.80 -19.04
CA ALA A 192 10.25 -5.65 -20.20
C ALA A 192 10.14 -4.25 -20.83
N ALA A 193 8.93 -3.72 -20.95
CA ALA A 193 8.70 -2.36 -21.46
C ALA A 193 9.35 -1.29 -20.58
N GLU A 194 9.21 -1.40 -19.25
CA GLU A 194 9.84 -0.47 -18.28
C GLU A 194 11.37 -0.55 -18.31
N ALA A 195 11.93 -1.76 -18.43
CA ALA A 195 13.37 -1.95 -18.56
C ALA A 195 13.92 -1.29 -19.84
N ALA A 196 13.22 -1.42 -20.97
CA ALA A 196 13.61 -0.77 -22.22
C ALA A 196 13.55 0.76 -22.13
N ALA A 197 12.52 1.32 -21.49
CA ALA A 197 12.36 2.77 -21.32
C ALA A 197 13.45 3.41 -20.45
N THR A 198 14.05 2.67 -19.52
CA THR A 198 15.11 3.17 -18.61
C THR A 198 16.49 3.22 -19.29
N HIS A 199 16.66 2.55 -20.44
CA HIS A 199 17.91 2.50 -21.21
C HIS A 199 17.92 3.43 -22.44
N THR A 200 16.92 4.30 -22.57
CA THR A 200 16.78 5.29 -23.66
C THR A 200 16.97 6.70 -23.12
#